data_AF-A0A1E3NXM8-F1
#
_entry.id   AF-A0A1E3NXM8-F1
#
_cell.length_a   1.000
_cell.length_b   1.000
_cell.length_c   1.000
_cell.angle_alpha   90.00
_cell.angle_beta   90.00
_cell.angle_gamma   90.00
#
_symmetry.space_group_name_H-M   'P 1'
#
loop_
_entity.id
_entity.type
_entity.pdbx_description
1 polymer ?
#
loop_
_entity_poly.entity_id
_entity_poly.type
_entity_poly.pdbx_seq_one_letter_code
_entity_poly.pdbx_strand_id
1 'polypeptide(L)'
;MSHQSFKTIQRQVNGLLNQSRSETNCLKAIKLCRGFLKDNPTTSSTFNENSINEIIKYKKPDLEQFLFDKLRLQSQPSNVLRSYLVENPVPQSRFIFDAVKGNTDIELNKTALRQLLYKNKDVETSLSLIKMNRNHFEVKEVKNLQKLGLMYVGGVLSFNGLLEFAIAGHEAIHLLFDIYLFNMFFLTFFLKKGYSDLVTWRPGISMFQKYFHHYDYKMCHKLVSIFDELYTTNVSNYHLTNSILIEQFQKDMVLDREQIEKLIRDEFREMGLMITEGSDEAMFKEYWSTGGDGFEWVEPDRDPVEFLEIAAKKLETEV
;
A
#
# COMPACT_ATOMS: atom_id res chain seq x y z
N MET A 1 1.31 39.62 -10.83
CA MET A 1 0.88 38.31 -11.35
C MET A 1 -0.56 38.45 -11.81
N SER A 2 -0.88 38.14 -13.07
CA SER A 2 -2.25 38.28 -13.55
C SER A 2 -3.12 37.19 -12.94
N HIS A 3 -4.19 37.56 -12.24
CA HIS A 3 -5.22 36.60 -11.82
C HIS A 3 -5.84 35.99 -13.08
N GLN A 4 -5.36 34.82 -13.49
CA GLN A 4 -6.02 34.06 -14.54
C GLN A 4 -7.43 33.72 -14.07
N SER A 5 -8.44 34.08 -14.86
CA SER A 5 -9.81 33.71 -14.52
C SER A 5 -10.01 32.20 -14.72
N PHE A 6 -10.88 31.57 -13.92
CA PHE A 6 -11.27 30.16 -14.10
C PHE A 6 -11.72 29.86 -15.54
N LYS A 7 -12.43 30.81 -16.19
CA LYS A 7 -12.85 30.70 -17.60
C LYS A 7 -11.67 30.57 -18.56
N THR A 8 -10.56 31.24 -18.28
CA THR A 8 -9.34 31.17 -19.10
C THR A 8 -8.76 29.76 -19.04
N ILE A 9 -8.63 29.19 -17.84
CA ILE A 9 -8.11 27.84 -17.65
C ILE A 9 -9.04 26.80 -18.25
N GLN A 10 -10.35 26.96 -18.05
CA GLN A 10 -11.34 26.08 -18.66
C GLN A 10 -11.19 26.05 -20.19
N ARG A 11 -10.98 27.20 -20.84
CA ARG A 11 -10.72 27.27 -22.29
C ARG A 11 -9.40 26.61 -22.68
N GLN A 12 -8.33 26.84 -21.92
CA GLN A 12 -7.02 26.23 -22.18
C GLN A 12 -7.07 24.70 -22.05
N VAL A 13 -7.68 24.19 -20.98
CA VAL A 13 -7.86 22.75 -20.75
C VAL A 13 -8.73 22.14 -21.85
N ASN A 14 -9.87 22.77 -22.19
CA ASN A 14 -10.69 22.29 -23.30
C ASN A 14 -9.92 22.30 -24.62
N GLY A 15 -9.10 23.33 -24.87
CA GLY A 15 -8.24 23.41 -26.06
C GLY A 15 -7.25 22.24 -26.13
N LEU A 16 -6.55 21.96 -25.03
CA LEU A 16 -5.61 20.83 -24.95
C LEU A 16 -6.30 19.48 -25.16
N LEU A 17 -7.44 19.26 -24.51
CA LEU A 17 -8.15 17.97 -24.56
C LEU A 17 -8.93 17.75 -25.86
N ASN A 18 -9.34 18.82 -26.55
CA ASN A 18 -10.02 18.74 -27.84
C ASN A 18 -9.05 18.50 -29.00
N GLN A 19 -7.80 18.95 -28.90
CA GLN A 19 -6.76 18.66 -29.92
C GLN A 19 -6.46 17.17 -29.97
N SER A 20 -6.14 16.58 -28.82
CA SER A 20 -6.03 15.14 -28.65
C SER A 20 -5.98 14.80 -27.16
N ARG A 21 -6.64 13.71 -26.76
CA ARG A 21 -6.55 13.16 -25.40
C ARG A 21 -5.28 12.30 -25.25
N SER A 22 -4.14 12.80 -25.70
CA SER A 22 -2.86 12.15 -25.46
C SER A 22 -2.48 12.26 -23.99
N GLU A 23 -1.69 11.30 -23.51
CA GLU A 23 -1.10 11.33 -22.16
C GLU A 23 -0.40 12.66 -21.88
N THR A 24 0.36 13.17 -22.84
CA THR A 24 1.06 14.46 -22.73
C THR A 24 0.12 15.65 -22.54
N ASN A 25 -1.03 15.67 -23.21
CA ASN A 25 -2.01 16.74 -23.08
C ASN A 25 -2.78 16.63 -21.76
N CYS A 26 -3.09 15.41 -21.30
CA CYS A 26 -3.66 15.18 -19.97
C CYS A 26 -2.72 15.67 -18.87
N LEU A 27 -1.42 15.36 -18.94
CA LEU A 27 -0.42 15.82 -17.97
C LEU A 27 -0.29 17.35 -17.96
N LYS A 28 -0.30 18.00 -19.14
CA LYS A 28 -0.31 19.47 -19.24
C LYS A 28 -1.56 20.07 -18.61
N ALA A 29 -2.74 19.48 -18.85
CA ALA A 29 -3.99 19.93 -18.27
C ALA A 29 -3.98 19.81 -16.73
N ILE A 30 -3.47 18.70 -16.18
CA ILE A 30 -3.31 18.50 -14.73
C ILE A 30 -2.41 19.60 -14.15
N LYS A 31 -1.24 19.83 -14.74
CA LYS A 31 -0.29 20.86 -14.28
C LYS A 31 -0.88 22.27 -14.31
N LEU A 32 -1.64 22.61 -15.36
CA LEU A 32 -2.32 23.90 -15.45
C LEU A 32 -3.37 24.09 -14.34
N CYS A 33 -4.22 23.08 -14.12
CA CYS A 33 -5.24 23.16 -13.07
C CYS A 33 -4.63 23.21 -11.66
N ARG A 34 -3.59 22.41 -11.42
CA ARG A 34 -2.89 22.36 -10.13
C ARG A 34 -2.11 23.64 -9.84
N GLY A 35 -1.44 24.20 -10.86
CA GLY A 35 -0.81 25.52 -10.77
C GLY A 35 -1.82 26.60 -10.37
N PHE A 36 -3.00 26.60 -10.98
CA PHE A 36 -4.05 27.54 -10.59
C PHE A 36 -4.56 27.35 -9.17
N LEU A 37 -4.75 26.11 -8.71
CA LEU A 37 -5.15 25.84 -7.32
C LEU A 37 -4.10 26.31 -6.33
N LYS A 38 -2.81 26.12 -6.65
CA LYS A 38 -1.69 26.59 -5.83
C LYS A 38 -1.70 28.12 -5.70
N ASP A 39 -1.99 28.81 -6.80
CA ASP A 39 -2.05 30.29 -6.82
C ASP A 39 -3.33 30.84 -6.18
N ASN A 40 -4.37 30.00 -5.98
CA ASN A 40 -5.68 30.39 -5.46
C ASN A 40 -6.19 29.42 -4.37
N PRO A 41 -5.51 29.33 -3.20
CA PRO A 41 -5.81 28.34 -2.17
C PRO A 41 -7.25 28.44 -1.61
N THR A 42 -7.87 29.63 -1.62
CA THR A 42 -9.26 29.87 -1.16
C THR A 42 -10.35 29.29 -2.07
N THR A 43 -9.98 28.58 -3.14
CA THR A 43 -10.92 27.79 -3.97
C THR A 43 -10.96 26.30 -3.63
N SER A 44 -10.01 25.79 -2.83
CA SER A 44 -9.92 24.36 -2.48
C SER A 44 -10.51 24.01 -1.11
N SER A 45 -10.54 24.97 -0.18
CA SER A 45 -11.17 24.79 1.13
C SER A 45 -12.63 25.22 1.06
N THR A 46 -13.54 24.29 1.34
CA THR A 46 -14.94 24.56 1.71
C THR A 46 -15.02 25.78 2.64
N PHE A 47 -15.89 26.72 2.28
CA PHE A 47 -16.14 27.94 3.04
C PHE A 47 -16.82 27.59 4.37
N ASN A 48 -16.39 28.27 5.44
CA ASN A 48 -16.98 28.25 6.76
C ASN A 48 -18.49 28.57 6.67
N GLU A 49 -19.35 27.66 7.13
CA GLU A 49 -20.82 27.76 7.04
C GLU A 49 -21.43 28.93 7.85
N ASN A 50 -20.62 29.72 8.56
CA ASN A 50 -21.13 30.77 9.46
C ASN A 50 -21.23 32.18 8.85
N SER A 51 -20.91 32.37 7.57
CA SER A 51 -21.16 33.64 6.87
C SER A 51 -22.35 33.50 5.91
N ILE A 52 -23.55 33.26 6.46
CA ILE A 52 -24.74 32.90 5.69
C ILE A 52 -25.47 34.08 5.03
N ASN A 53 -25.28 35.33 5.45
CA ASN A 53 -26.29 36.32 5.07
C ASN A 53 -26.04 37.21 3.86
N GLU A 54 -24.82 37.45 3.40
CA GLU A 54 -24.67 38.40 2.29
C GLU A 54 -23.51 38.00 1.38
N ILE A 55 -23.88 37.48 0.20
CA ILE A 55 -23.22 37.56 -1.12
C ILE A 55 -23.58 36.29 -1.90
N ILE A 56 -24.70 36.36 -2.63
CA ILE A 56 -24.93 35.76 -3.95
C ILE A 56 -24.26 34.40 -4.18
N LYS A 57 -25.05 33.32 -4.08
CA LYS A 57 -25.19 32.12 -4.96
C LYS A 57 -24.20 31.85 -6.12
N TYR A 58 -22.94 32.26 -6.05
CA TYR A 58 -21.88 31.74 -6.90
C TYR A 58 -21.30 30.53 -6.18
N LYS A 59 -21.93 29.37 -6.42
CA LYS A 59 -21.31 28.08 -6.16
C LYS A 59 -20.00 28.09 -6.97
N LYS A 60 -18.88 28.43 -6.34
CA LYS A 60 -17.57 28.44 -6.99
C LYS A 60 -17.42 27.08 -7.69
N PRO A 61 -17.09 27.05 -8.99
CA PRO A 61 -16.94 25.80 -9.69
C PRO A 61 -15.86 24.98 -8.97
N ASP A 62 -16.24 23.79 -8.51
CA ASP A 62 -15.30 22.84 -7.94
C ASP A 62 -14.35 22.42 -9.07
N LEU A 63 -13.17 23.04 -9.10
CA LEU A 63 -12.17 22.82 -10.13
C LEU A 63 -11.66 21.37 -10.09
N GLU A 64 -11.68 20.76 -8.91
CA GLU A 64 -11.25 19.38 -8.75
C GLU A 64 -12.26 18.41 -9.34
N GLN A 65 -13.55 18.62 -9.06
CA GLN A 65 -14.64 17.92 -9.74
C GLN A 65 -14.59 18.15 -11.26
N PHE A 66 -14.37 19.39 -11.71
CA PHE A 66 -14.23 19.70 -13.13
C PHE A 66 -13.09 18.92 -13.77
N LEU A 67 -11.92 18.89 -13.13
CA LEU A 67 -10.75 18.16 -13.62
C LEU A 67 -11.03 16.66 -13.68
N PHE A 68 -11.63 16.11 -12.62
CA PHE A 68 -12.00 14.70 -12.51
C PHE A 68 -12.96 14.28 -13.63
N ASP A 69 -14.04 15.05 -13.82
CA ASP A 69 -15.08 14.76 -14.82
C ASP A 69 -14.56 14.93 -16.25
N LYS A 70 -13.76 15.97 -16.50
CA LYS A 70 -13.27 16.25 -17.85
C LYS A 70 -12.21 15.28 -18.31
N LEU A 71 -11.28 14.90 -17.43
CA LEU A 71 -10.26 13.93 -17.75
C LEU A 71 -10.80 12.50 -17.75
N ARG A 72 -11.98 12.24 -17.16
CA ARG A 72 -12.48 10.89 -16.91
C ARG A 72 -11.38 10.04 -16.27
N LEU A 73 -10.81 10.53 -15.17
CA LEU A 73 -9.55 10.01 -14.61
C LEU A 73 -9.56 8.49 -14.43
N GLN A 74 -10.69 7.89 -14.07
CA GLN A 74 -10.88 6.44 -13.96
C GLN A 74 -10.51 5.64 -15.22
N SER A 75 -10.60 6.25 -16.40
CA SER A 75 -10.27 5.63 -17.69
C SER A 75 -8.87 5.96 -18.21
N GLN A 76 -8.11 6.75 -17.45
CA GLN A 76 -6.77 7.19 -17.86
C GLN A 76 -5.70 6.14 -17.53
N PRO A 77 -4.58 6.13 -18.27
CA PRO A 77 -3.47 5.22 -17.98
C PRO A 77 -2.83 5.52 -16.62
N SER A 78 -2.24 4.51 -16.00
CA SER A 78 -1.65 4.60 -14.66
C SER A 78 -0.65 5.75 -14.50
N ASN A 79 0.11 6.10 -15.54
CA ASN A 79 1.08 7.20 -15.48
C ASN A 79 0.41 8.57 -15.25
N VAL A 80 -0.70 8.82 -15.96
CA VAL A 80 -1.48 10.06 -15.80
C VAL A 80 -2.08 10.12 -14.41
N LEU A 81 -2.60 8.99 -13.92
CA LEU A 81 -3.14 8.88 -12.57
C LEU A 81 -2.06 9.12 -11.50
N ARG A 82 -0.88 8.51 -11.64
CA ARG A 82 0.24 8.77 -10.70
C ARG A 82 0.63 10.23 -10.68
N SER A 83 0.74 10.87 -11.85
CA SER A 83 1.03 12.31 -11.91
C SER A 83 -0.08 13.13 -11.26
N TYR A 84 -1.36 12.79 -11.48
CA TYR A 84 -2.49 13.45 -10.83
C TYR A 84 -2.44 13.38 -9.30
N LEU A 85 -2.03 12.22 -8.76
CA LEU A 85 -1.96 11.99 -7.31
C LEU A 85 -0.78 12.72 -6.63
N VAL A 86 0.34 12.90 -7.36
CA VAL A 86 1.58 13.47 -6.80
C VAL A 86 1.66 14.99 -6.99
N GLU A 87 0.97 15.55 -7.98
CA GLU A 87 1.06 16.98 -8.28
C GLU A 87 0.43 17.84 -7.17
N ASN A 88 1.12 18.91 -6.78
CA ASN A 88 0.66 19.81 -5.72
C ASN A 88 -0.26 20.91 -6.28
N PRO A 89 -1.39 21.23 -5.61
CA PRO A 89 -1.84 20.65 -4.34
C PRO A 89 -2.45 19.26 -4.52
N VAL A 90 -2.20 18.38 -3.55
CA VAL A 90 -2.66 16.98 -3.55
C VAL A 90 -4.20 16.93 -3.60
N PRO A 91 -4.79 15.99 -4.35
CA PRO A 91 -6.24 15.89 -4.41
C PRO A 91 -6.91 15.55 -3.09
N GLN A 92 -8.16 15.97 -2.89
CA GLN A 92 -8.93 15.51 -1.72
C GLN A 92 -9.14 13.99 -1.73
N SER A 93 -9.32 13.39 -0.55
CA SER A 93 -9.36 11.94 -0.36
C SER A 93 -10.38 11.23 -1.24
N ARG A 94 -11.56 11.84 -1.38
CA ARG A 94 -12.63 11.35 -2.27
C ARG A 94 -12.15 11.20 -3.71
N PHE A 95 -11.47 12.20 -4.26
CA PHE A 95 -10.99 12.16 -5.64
C PHE A 95 -9.81 11.23 -5.82
N ILE A 96 -8.94 11.09 -4.80
CA ILE A 96 -7.89 10.06 -4.80
C ILE A 96 -8.54 8.67 -4.91
N PHE A 97 -9.49 8.38 -4.01
CA PHE A 97 -10.20 7.09 -3.99
C PHE A 97 -10.91 6.82 -5.30
N ASP A 98 -11.71 7.78 -5.79
CA ASP A 98 -12.47 7.63 -7.02
C ASP A 98 -11.56 7.51 -8.26
N ALA A 99 -10.35 8.09 -8.25
CA ALA A 99 -9.40 8.01 -9.37
C ALA A 99 -8.75 6.62 -9.50
N VAL A 100 -8.48 5.96 -8.37
CA VAL A 100 -7.86 4.62 -8.36
C VAL A 100 -8.87 3.49 -8.22
N LYS A 101 -10.15 3.82 -7.98
CA LYS A 101 -11.23 2.85 -7.86
C LYS A 101 -11.30 1.92 -9.06
N GLY A 102 -11.17 0.62 -8.80
CA GLY A 102 -11.19 -0.43 -9.82
C GLY A 102 -9.87 -0.62 -10.58
N ASN A 103 -8.81 0.11 -10.23
CA ASN A 103 -7.50 -0.05 -10.86
C ASN A 103 -6.71 -1.19 -10.18
N THR A 104 -6.11 -2.08 -10.98
CA THR A 104 -5.33 -3.23 -10.48
C THR A 104 -3.83 -2.96 -10.38
N ASP A 105 -3.38 -1.75 -10.71
CA ASP A 105 -1.98 -1.34 -10.60
C ASP A 105 -1.60 -1.13 -9.13
N ILE A 106 -0.79 -2.06 -8.61
CA ILE A 106 -0.31 -2.09 -7.24
C ILE A 106 0.48 -0.83 -6.89
N GLU A 107 1.34 -0.35 -7.79
CA GLU A 107 2.19 0.81 -7.49
C GLU A 107 1.38 2.11 -7.50
N LEU A 108 0.34 2.19 -8.34
CA LEU A 108 -0.63 3.28 -8.28
C LEU A 108 -1.37 3.28 -6.94
N ASN A 109 -1.87 2.11 -6.51
CA ASN A 109 -2.57 1.97 -5.23
C ASN A 109 -1.68 2.30 -4.03
N LYS A 110 -0.39 1.90 -4.05
CA LYS A 110 0.59 2.32 -3.02
C LYS A 110 0.79 3.83 -3.01
N THR A 111 0.84 4.44 -4.20
CA THR A 111 0.99 5.91 -4.32
C THR A 111 -0.24 6.61 -3.74
N ALA A 112 -1.45 6.18 -4.09
CA ALA A 112 -2.69 6.71 -3.53
C ALA A 112 -2.75 6.56 -2.01
N LEU A 113 -2.40 5.38 -1.49
CA LEU A 113 -2.36 5.11 -0.05
C LEU A 113 -1.39 6.06 0.68
N ARG A 114 -0.21 6.32 0.11
CA ARG A 114 0.74 7.29 0.67
C ARG A 114 0.15 8.70 0.69
N GLN A 115 -0.51 9.14 -0.38
CA GLN A 115 -1.09 10.49 -0.40
C GLN A 115 -2.24 10.63 0.61
N LEU A 116 -3.11 9.61 0.72
CA LEU A 116 -4.19 9.60 1.70
C LEU A 116 -3.67 9.68 3.13
N LEU A 117 -2.62 8.92 3.46
CA LEU A 117 -2.07 8.88 4.82
C LEU A 117 -1.18 10.09 5.15
N TYR A 118 -0.22 10.46 4.29
CA TYR A 118 0.75 11.54 4.59
C TYR A 118 0.20 12.95 4.35
N LYS A 119 -0.73 13.13 3.41
CA LYS A 119 -1.18 14.47 3.00
C LYS A 119 -2.58 14.78 3.47
N ASN A 120 -3.49 13.82 3.30
CA ASN A 120 -4.89 14.04 3.66
C ASN A 120 -5.23 13.53 5.07
N LYS A 121 -4.35 12.75 5.70
CA LYS A 121 -4.53 12.21 7.05
C LYS A 121 -5.83 11.40 7.20
N ASP A 122 -6.25 10.74 6.12
CA ASP A 122 -7.55 10.07 6.02
C ASP A 122 -7.38 8.54 6.06
N VAL A 123 -7.46 8.00 7.27
CA VAL A 123 -7.26 6.56 7.54
C VAL A 123 -8.46 5.74 7.07
N GLU A 124 -9.68 6.25 7.21
CA GLU A 124 -10.91 5.56 6.80
C GLU A 124 -10.95 5.32 5.28
N THR A 125 -10.65 6.36 4.49
CA THR A 125 -10.57 6.23 3.04
C THR A 125 -9.40 5.32 2.63
N SER A 126 -8.29 5.35 3.37
CA SER A 126 -7.15 4.45 3.16
C SER A 126 -7.51 2.98 3.37
N LEU A 127 -8.25 2.66 4.43
CA LEU A 127 -8.74 1.31 4.72
C LEU A 127 -9.77 0.85 3.68
N SER A 128 -10.67 1.76 3.29
CA SER A 128 -11.65 1.51 2.22
C SER A 128 -10.97 1.20 0.89
N LEU A 129 -9.86 1.87 0.58
CA LEU A 129 -9.06 1.61 -0.63
C LEU A 129 -8.47 0.20 -0.61
N ILE A 130 -7.94 -0.25 0.54
CA ILE A 130 -7.40 -1.60 0.70
C ILE A 130 -8.51 -2.65 0.51
N LYS A 131 -9.65 -2.48 1.19
CA LYS A 131 -10.81 -3.38 1.06
C LYS A 131 -11.33 -3.51 -0.36
N MET A 132 -11.40 -2.40 -1.08
CA MET A 132 -11.87 -2.40 -2.47
C MET A 132 -10.91 -3.16 -3.38
N ASN A 133 -9.60 -2.99 -3.18
CA ASN A 133 -8.57 -3.66 -3.97
C ASN A 133 -8.56 -5.18 -3.73
N ARG A 134 -8.82 -5.62 -2.50
CA ARG A 134 -8.94 -7.04 -2.13
C ARG A 134 -9.86 -7.82 -3.07
N ASN A 135 -11.07 -7.30 -3.30
CA ASN A 135 -12.07 -7.96 -4.16
C ASN A 135 -11.61 -8.07 -5.63
N HIS A 136 -10.80 -7.14 -6.12
CA HIS A 136 -10.32 -7.14 -7.50
C HIS A 136 -9.15 -8.10 -7.73
N PHE A 137 -8.22 -8.20 -6.77
CA PHE A 137 -7.08 -9.10 -6.87
C PHE A 137 -7.48 -10.57 -6.76
N GLU A 138 -8.42 -10.89 -5.88
CA GLU A 138 -8.94 -12.25 -5.71
C GLU A 138 -9.43 -12.84 -7.03
N VAL A 139 -10.23 -12.09 -7.80
CA VAL A 139 -10.77 -12.56 -9.09
C VAL A 139 -9.67 -12.79 -10.13
N LYS A 140 -8.64 -11.94 -10.17
CA LYS A 140 -7.57 -12.03 -11.18
C LYS A 140 -6.61 -13.17 -10.86
N GLU A 141 -6.22 -13.31 -9.59
CA GLU A 141 -5.29 -14.35 -9.17
C GLU A 141 -5.90 -15.74 -9.19
N VAL A 142 -7.18 -15.88 -8.79
CA VAL A 142 -7.89 -17.16 -8.92
C VAL A 142 -7.95 -17.60 -10.38
N LYS A 143 -8.21 -16.70 -11.33
CA LYS A 143 -8.18 -17.03 -12.77
C LYS A 143 -6.79 -17.44 -13.24
N ASN A 144 -5.74 -16.76 -12.79
CA ASN A 144 -4.36 -17.11 -13.12
C ASN A 144 -3.98 -18.47 -12.53
N LEU A 145 -4.35 -18.75 -11.29
CA LEU A 145 -4.10 -20.04 -10.66
C LEU A 145 -4.93 -21.16 -11.30
N GLN A 146 -6.18 -20.91 -11.66
CA GLN A 146 -6.99 -21.86 -12.43
C GLN A 146 -6.33 -22.16 -13.78
N LYS A 147 -5.82 -21.13 -14.49
CA LYS A 147 -5.10 -21.33 -15.74
C LYS A 147 -3.81 -22.11 -15.54
N LEU A 148 -3.02 -21.77 -14.51
CA LEU A 148 -1.77 -22.46 -14.18
C LEU A 148 -2.05 -23.90 -13.76
N GLY A 149 -3.03 -24.13 -12.90
CA GLY A 149 -3.49 -25.44 -12.47
C GLY A 149 -4.01 -26.28 -13.63
N LEU A 150 -4.77 -25.70 -14.57
CA LEU A 150 -5.24 -26.38 -15.77
C LEU A 150 -4.08 -26.74 -16.71
N MET A 151 -3.15 -25.81 -16.95
CA MET A 151 -1.93 -26.09 -17.73
C MET A 151 -1.08 -27.17 -17.07
N TYR A 152 -1.00 -27.16 -15.75
CA TYR A 152 -0.24 -28.13 -14.98
C TYR A 152 -0.89 -29.51 -15.00
N VAL A 153 -2.19 -29.61 -14.70
CA VAL A 153 -2.96 -30.87 -14.83
C VAL A 153 -2.90 -31.41 -16.26
N GLY A 154 -3.06 -30.54 -17.26
CA GLY A 154 -2.90 -30.93 -18.67
C GLY A 154 -1.49 -31.44 -18.98
N GLY A 155 -0.44 -30.78 -18.46
CA GLY A 155 0.94 -31.23 -18.60
C GLY A 155 1.21 -32.57 -17.93
N VAL A 156 0.70 -32.77 -16.71
CA VAL A 156 0.83 -34.04 -15.96
C VAL A 156 0.11 -35.18 -16.67
N LEU A 157 -1.14 -34.98 -17.10
CA LEU A 157 -1.90 -35.99 -17.83
C LEU A 157 -1.24 -36.33 -19.17
N SER A 158 -0.70 -35.32 -19.87
CA SER A 158 0.01 -35.53 -21.14
C SER A 158 1.31 -36.29 -20.93
N PHE A 159 2.07 -35.96 -19.88
CA PHE A 159 3.31 -36.66 -19.53
C PHE A 159 3.04 -38.10 -19.09
N ASN A 160 2.00 -38.33 -18.27
CA ASN A 160 1.60 -39.67 -17.85
C ASN A 160 1.13 -40.52 -19.04
N GLY A 161 0.34 -39.95 -19.96
CA GLY A 161 -0.06 -40.66 -21.18
C GLY A 161 1.12 -41.04 -22.08
N LEU A 162 2.16 -40.21 -22.16
CA LEU A 162 3.40 -40.53 -22.87
C LEU A 162 4.21 -41.63 -22.16
N LEU A 163 4.25 -41.62 -20.83
CA LEU A 163 4.94 -42.63 -20.02
C LEU A 163 4.25 -43.99 -20.06
N GLU A 164 2.93 -44.03 -19.96
CA GLU A 164 2.15 -45.27 -20.08
C GLU A 164 2.29 -45.90 -21.48
N PHE A 165 2.46 -45.08 -22.51
CA PHE A 165 2.76 -45.57 -23.86
C PHE A 165 4.20 -46.09 -23.99
N ALA A 166 5.15 -45.53 -23.24
CA ALA A 166 6.58 -45.82 -23.37
C ALA A 166 7.09 -46.92 -22.43
N ILE A 167 6.47 -47.14 -21.28
CA ILE A 167 6.97 -48.02 -20.22
C ILE A 167 5.86 -48.95 -19.74
N ALA A 168 5.95 -50.23 -20.14
CA ALA A 168 5.15 -51.30 -19.54
C ALA A 168 5.66 -51.62 -18.14
N GLY A 169 5.38 -50.77 -17.15
CA GLY A 169 5.87 -50.94 -15.78
C GLY A 169 5.17 -50.02 -14.78
N HIS A 170 4.23 -50.59 -14.03
CA HIS A 170 3.34 -49.88 -13.10
C HIS A 170 4.07 -49.26 -11.89
N GLU A 171 5.27 -49.74 -11.54
CA GLU A 171 6.01 -49.30 -10.35
C GLU A 171 6.68 -47.93 -10.51
N ALA A 172 7.16 -47.59 -11.71
CA ALA A 172 7.75 -46.28 -11.99
C ALA A 172 6.73 -45.14 -11.91
N ILE A 173 5.46 -45.44 -12.18
CA ILE A 173 4.35 -44.48 -12.15
C ILE A 173 4.07 -44.02 -10.71
N HIS A 174 4.10 -44.94 -9.73
CA HIS A 174 3.90 -44.60 -8.32
C HIS A 174 5.02 -43.71 -7.76
N LEU A 175 6.28 -44.00 -8.09
CA LEU A 175 7.42 -43.18 -7.64
C LEU A 175 7.35 -41.75 -8.21
N LEU A 176 6.94 -41.60 -9.48
CA LEU A 176 6.75 -40.29 -10.09
C LEU A 176 5.58 -39.52 -9.45
N PHE A 177 4.52 -40.21 -9.05
CA PHE A 177 3.39 -39.63 -8.33
C PHE A 177 3.77 -39.15 -6.92
N ASP A 178 4.63 -39.89 -6.22
CA ASP A 178 5.11 -39.51 -4.89
C ASP A 178 6.09 -38.33 -4.96
N ILE A 179 7.02 -38.32 -5.92
CA ILE A 179 7.90 -37.17 -6.19
C ILE A 179 7.07 -35.92 -6.56
N TYR A 180 5.96 -36.12 -7.26
CA TYR A 180 5.00 -35.06 -7.60
C TYR A 180 4.32 -34.46 -6.37
N LEU A 181 3.76 -35.29 -5.48
CA LEU A 181 3.14 -34.82 -4.24
C LEU A 181 4.17 -34.12 -3.33
N PHE A 182 5.38 -34.66 -3.28
CA PHE A 182 6.48 -34.08 -2.50
C PHE A 182 6.91 -32.71 -3.04
N ASN A 183 7.06 -32.55 -4.36
CA ASN A 183 7.39 -31.27 -4.96
C ASN A 183 6.28 -30.21 -4.77
N MET A 184 5.02 -30.61 -4.82
CA MET A 184 3.88 -29.72 -4.50
C MET A 184 3.90 -29.27 -3.04
N PHE A 185 4.28 -30.16 -2.12
CA PHE A 185 4.47 -29.84 -0.70
C PHE A 185 5.66 -28.89 -0.48
N PHE A 186 6.76 -29.07 -1.20
CA PHE A 186 7.93 -28.18 -1.09
C PHE A 186 7.69 -26.79 -1.71
N LEU A 187 7.02 -26.70 -2.86
CA LEU A 187 6.62 -25.42 -3.45
C LEU A 187 5.74 -24.60 -2.49
N THR A 188 4.82 -25.25 -1.79
CA THR A 188 4.00 -24.59 -0.76
C THR A 188 4.80 -24.20 0.48
N PHE A 189 5.86 -24.93 0.82
CA PHE A 189 6.78 -24.58 1.90
C PHE A 189 7.69 -23.40 1.55
N PHE A 190 8.19 -23.30 0.32
CA PHE A 190 9.06 -22.18 -0.11
C PHE A 190 8.32 -20.86 -0.33
N LEU A 191 6.99 -20.89 -0.45
CA LEU A 191 6.14 -19.69 -0.44
C LEU A 191 6.04 -19.03 0.95
N LYS A 192 6.68 -19.57 2.01
CA LYS A 192 6.73 -18.97 3.36
C LYS A 192 7.51 -17.65 3.46
N LYS A 193 8.13 -17.14 2.39
CA LYS A 193 8.96 -15.93 2.49
C LYS A 193 8.13 -14.65 2.35
N GLY A 194 7.68 -14.14 3.50
CA GLY A 194 7.09 -12.81 3.59
C GLY A 194 6.38 -12.55 4.91
N TYR A 195 7.00 -12.90 6.04
CA TYR A 195 6.59 -12.32 7.31
C TYR A 195 7.28 -10.97 7.44
N SER A 196 6.47 -9.93 7.56
CA SER A 196 6.89 -8.60 7.95
C SER A 196 6.63 -8.43 9.44
N ASP A 197 7.53 -7.73 10.13
CA ASP A 197 7.55 -7.68 11.60
C ASP A 197 6.30 -7.01 12.20
N LEU A 198 5.66 -6.09 11.48
CA LEU A 198 4.55 -5.29 12.01
C LEU A 198 3.15 -5.88 11.78
N VAL A 199 3.01 -6.81 10.84
CA VAL A 199 1.70 -7.41 10.51
C VAL A 199 1.88 -8.88 10.21
N THR A 200 1.08 -9.73 10.83
CA THR A 200 1.08 -11.18 10.58
C THR A 200 -0.32 -11.70 10.28
N TRP A 201 -0.37 -12.82 9.56
CA TRP A 201 -1.62 -13.55 9.39
C TRP A 201 -2.03 -14.20 10.71
N ARG A 202 -3.33 -14.19 11.00
CA ARG A 202 -3.89 -14.92 12.13
C ARG A 202 -3.59 -16.42 12.02
N PRO A 203 -3.30 -17.12 13.13
CA PRO A 203 -3.22 -18.57 13.14
C PRO A 203 -4.49 -19.20 12.56
N GLY A 204 -4.32 -20.27 11.77
CA GLY A 204 -5.44 -20.98 11.12
C GLY A 204 -5.88 -20.43 9.76
N ILE A 205 -5.35 -19.29 9.29
CA ILE A 205 -5.60 -18.82 7.92
C ILE A 205 -4.92 -19.75 6.90
N SER A 206 -5.69 -20.19 5.89
CA SER A 206 -5.22 -21.12 4.86
C SER A 206 -4.06 -20.54 4.04
N MET A 207 -3.16 -21.39 3.55
CA MET A 207 -2.03 -20.94 2.73
C MET A 207 -2.49 -20.30 1.41
N PHE A 208 -3.60 -20.78 0.84
CA PHE A 208 -4.22 -20.17 -0.34
C PHE A 208 -4.70 -18.75 -0.07
N GLN A 209 -5.36 -18.52 1.08
CA GLN A 209 -5.78 -17.17 1.48
C GLN A 209 -4.57 -16.25 1.59
N LYS A 210 -3.47 -16.70 2.21
CA LYS A 210 -2.23 -15.91 2.33
C LYS A 210 -1.62 -15.57 0.98
N TYR A 211 -1.64 -16.53 0.05
CA TYR A 211 -1.14 -16.34 -1.30
C TYR A 211 -1.99 -15.33 -2.07
N PHE A 212 -3.32 -15.55 -2.14
CA PHE A 212 -4.24 -14.70 -2.89
C PHE A 212 -4.34 -13.27 -2.37
N HIS A 213 -4.09 -13.08 -1.08
CA HIS A 213 -4.16 -11.78 -0.41
C HIS A 213 -2.78 -11.24 -0.03
N HIS A 214 -1.71 -11.70 -0.69
CA HIS A 214 -0.35 -11.20 -0.45
C HIS A 214 -0.20 -9.71 -0.74
N TYR A 215 -0.92 -9.20 -1.75
CA TYR A 215 -0.90 -7.77 -2.06
C TYR A 215 -1.63 -6.93 -1.02
N ASP A 216 -2.78 -7.41 -0.53
CA ASP A 216 -3.52 -6.77 0.56
C ASP A 216 -2.64 -6.72 1.81
N TYR A 217 -1.97 -7.84 2.12
CA TYR A 217 -0.99 -7.93 3.19
C TYR A 217 0.10 -6.85 3.07
N LYS A 218 0.69 -6.65 1.88
CA LYS A 218 1.69 -5.59 1.66
C LYS A 218 1.14 -4.18 1.84
N MET A 219 -0.11 -3.93 1.47
CA MET A 219 -0.76 -2.63 1.68
C MET A 219 -1.06 -2.38 3.15
N CYS A 220 -1.61 -3.38 3.85
CA CYS A 220 -1.85 -3.35 5.29
C CYS A 220 -0.54 -3.12 6.04
N HIS A 221 0.52 -3.83 5.67
CA HIS A 221 1.85 -3.60 6.23
C HIS A 221 2.33 -2.17 6.00
N LYS A 222 2.16 -1.61 4.80
CA LYS A 222 2.57 -0.23 4.55
C LYS A 222 1.71 0.78 5.32
N LEU A 223 0.42 0.52 5.49
CA LEU A 223 -0.46 1.32 6.32
C LEU A 223 0.01 1.31 7.77
N VAL A 224 0.28 0.13 8.36
CA VAL A 224 0.78 0.01 9.73
C VAL A 224 2.16 0.64 9.87
N SER A 225 3.07 0.45 8.92
CA SER A 225 4.39 1.10 8.96
C SER A 225 4.28 2.63 8.95
N ILE A 226 3.41 3.22 8.13
CA ILE A 226 3.18 4.67 8.13
C ILE A 226 2.47 5.09 9.44
N PHE A 227 1.55 4.26 9.92
CA PHE A 227 0.82 4.51 11.14
C PHE A 227 1.76 4.55 12.37
N ASP A 228 2.60 3.54 12.48
CA ASP A 228 3.61 3.38 13.51
C ASP A 228 4.61 4.55 13.48
N GLU A 229 5.13 4.89 12.30
CA GLU A 229 6.09 6.00 12.09
C GLU A 229 5.53 7.37 12.49
N LEU A 230 4.27 7.67 12.14
CA LEU A 230 3.71 9.02 12.26
C LEU A 230 2.79 9.23 13.49
N TYR A 231 2.19 8.17 14.02
CA TYR A 231 1.11 8.28 15.00
C TYR A 231 1.45 7.64 16.34
N THR A 232 2.45 6.78 16.39
CA THR A 232 2.87 6.13 17.63
C THR A 232 4.27 6.56 18.02
N THR A 233 4.57 6.48 19.30
CA THR A 233 5.93 6.62 19.83
C THR A 233 6.45 5.21 20.08
N ASN A 234 7.47 4.81 19.33
CA ASN A 234 8.15 3.53 19.44
C ASN A 234 9.65 3.75 19.62
N VAL A 235 10.40 2.67 19.82
CA VAL A 235 11.85 2.71 20.04
C VAL A 235 12.57 3.42 18.89
N SER A 236 12.11 3.19 17.65
CA SER A 236 12.71 3.70 16.43
C SER A 236 12.49 5.21 16.23
N ASN A 237 11.36 5.76 16.69
CA ASN A 237 10.99 7.17 16.51
C ASN A 237 10.91 7.97 17.82
N TYR A 238 11.30 7.38 18.94
CA TYR A 238 11.32 8.03 20.26
C TYR A 238 12.08 9.35 20.23
N HIS A 239 13.21 9.39 19.52
CA HIS A 239 14.04 10.59 19.36
C HIS A 239 13.36 11.69 18.53
N LEU A 240 12.34 11.34 17.75
CA LEU A 240 11.54 12.26 16.93
C LEU A 240 10.24 12.67 17.62
N THR A 241 9.92 12.11 18.78
CA THR A 241 8.61 12.30 19.45
C THR A 241 8.40 13.72 19.95
N ASN A 242 9.46 14.41 20.35
CA ASN A 242 9.44 15.85 20.66
C ASN A 242 9.68 16.72 19.42
N SER A 243 9.69 16.14 18.21
CA SER A 243 9.79 16.94 17.01
C SER A 243 8.44 17.64 16.80
N ILE A 244 8.52 18.98 16.69
CA ILE A 244 7.41 19.87 16.33
C ILE A 244 6.60 19.32 15.14
N LEU A 245 7.24 18.53 14.27
CA LEU A 245 6.63 17.90 13.10
C LEU A 245 5.55 16.86 13.45
N ILE A 246 5.76 15.99 14.44
CA ILE A 246 4.76 14.97 14.80
C ILE A 246 3.56 15.62 15.48
N GLU A 247 3.79 16.52 16.43
CA GLU A 247 2.70 17.27 17.08
C GLU A 247 1.90 18.09 16.07
N GLN A 248 2.58 18.80 15.16
CA GLN A 248 1.91 19.56 14.10
C GLN A 248 1.15 18.66 13.13
N PHE A 249 1.66 17.45 12.87
CA PHE A 249 0.97 16.48 12.04
C PHE A 249 -0.31 15.95 12.72
N GLN A 250 -0.25 15.66 14.01
CA GLN A 250 -1.40 15.15 14.77
C GLN A 250 -2.48 16.22 14.99
N LYS A 251 -2.11 17.51 15.07
CA LYS A 251 -3.03 18.61 15.37
C LYS A 251 -4.20 18.78 14.38
N ASP A 252 -4.01 18.42 13.11
CA ASP A 252 -5.06 18.57 12.09
C ASP A 252 -5.91 17.31 11.89
N MET A 253 -5.76 16.30 12.75
CA MET A 253 -6.55 15.07 12.65
C MET A 253 -7.96 15.24 13.21
N VAL A 254 -8.91 14.57 12.55
CA VAL A 254 -10.32 14.54 12.96
C VAL A 254 -10.56 13.47 14.04
N LEU A 255 -9.88 12.33 13.94
CA LEU A 255 -10.03 11.20 14.85
C LEU A 255 -8.93 11.19 15.90
N ASP A 256 -9.30 10.79 17.11
CA ASP A 256 -8.35 10.55 18.19
C ASP A 256 -7.54 9.27 17.94
N ARG A 257 -6.32 9.21 18.48
CA ARG A 257 -5.37 8.10 18.28
C ARG A 257 -6.01 6.76 18.64
N GLU A 258 -6.66 6.67 19.79
CA GLU A 258 -7.29 5.42 20.25
C GLU A 258 -8.39 4.94 19.30
N GLN A 259 -9.14 5.88 18.70
CA GLN A 259 -10.18 5.56 17.73
C GLN A 259 -9.59 5.01 16.44
N ILE A 260 -8.48 5.59 15.97
CA ILE A 260 -7.77 5.11 14.78
C ILE A 260 -7.18 3.74 15.04
N GLU A 261 -6.50 3.53 16.18
CA GLU A 261 -5.94 2.21 16.53
C GLU A 261 -7.02 1.13 16.59
N LYS A 262 -8.15 1.44 17.23
CA LYS A 262 -9.30 0.53 17.29
C LYS A 262 -9.83 0.23 15.90
N LEU A 263 -10.02 1.24 15.06
CA LEU A 263 -10.48 1.09 13.68
C LEU A 263 -9.54 0.16 12.90
N ILE A 264 -8.22 0.41 12.92
CA ILE A 264 -7.25 -0.42 12.20
C ILE A 264 -7.29 -1.87 12.74
N ARG A 265 -7.36 -2.06 14.06
CA ARG A 265 -7.41 -3.41 14.67
C ARG A 265 -8.67 -4.18 14.26
N ASP A 266 -9.84 -3.54 14.34
CA ASP A 266 -11.11 -4.15 13.96
C ASP A 266 -11.07 -4.55 12.48
N GLU A 267 -10.56 -3.65 11.63
CA GLU A 267 -10.47 -3.89 10.19
C GLU A 267 -9.46 -4.98 9.81
N PHE A 268 -8.32 -5.02 10.48
CA PHE A 268 -7.32 -6.06 10.26
C PHE A 268 -7.82 -7.42 10.69
N ARG A 269 -8.59 -7.47 11.78
CA ARG A 269 -9.22 -8.70 12.27
C ARG A 269 -10.20 -9.27 11.24
N GLU A 270 -11.01 -8.43 10.58
CA GLU A 270 -11.88 -8.85 9.47
C GLU A 270 -11.09 -9.39 8.28
N MET A 271 -9.88 -8.90 8.06
CA MET A 271 -8.97 -9.37 7.02
C MET A 271 -8.19 -10.64 7.40
N GLY A 272 -8.33 -11.14 8.62
CA GLY A 272 -7.54 -12.28 9.12
C GLY A 272 -6.08 -11.91 9.41
N LEU A 273 -5.81 -10.63 9.63
CA LEU A 273 -4.51 -10.07 9.98
C LEU A 273 -4.47 -9.70 11.46
N MET A 274 -3.27 -9.63 12.01
CA MET A 274 -2.97 -9.16 13.35
C MET A 274 -1.81 -8.19 13.26
N ILE A 275 -1.93 -7.07 13.97
CA ILE A 275 -0.79 -6.16 14.18
C ILE A 275 0.14 -6.83 15.18
N THR A 276 1.41 -6.91 14.83
CA THR A 276 2.47 -7.41 15.69
C THR A 276 3.41 -6.28 16.05
N GLU A 277 4.10 -6.44 17.17
CA GLU A 277 5.12 -5.51 17.59
C GLU A 277 6.35 -5.68 16.70
N GLY A 278 7.03 -4.58 16.38
CA GLY A 278 8.27 -4.63 15.63
C GLY A 278 9.33 -5.45 16.38
N SER A 279 10.27 -6.03 15.64
CA SER A 279 11.39 -6.80 16.23
C SER A 279 12.17 -5.98 17.26
N ASP A 280 12.43 -4.71 16.97
CA ASP A 280 13.10 -3.79 17.91
C ASP A 280 12.31 -3.56 19.20
N GLU A 281 10.99 -3.44 19.09
CA GLU A 281 10.13 -3.19 20.25
C GLU A 281 9.98 -4.45 21.11
N ALA A 282 9.88 -5.62 20.47
CA ALA A 282 9.89 -6.91 21.14
C ALA A 282 11.23 -7.12 21.88
N MET A 283 12.35 -6.84 21.21
CA MET A 283 13.70 -6.90 21.78
C MET A 283 13.85 -5.95 22.97
N PHE A 284 13.35 -4.72 22.86
CA PHE A 284 13.37 -3.75 23.94
C PHE A 284 12.54 -4.22 25.16
N LYS A 285 11.34 -4.75 24.93
CA LYS A 285 10.51 -5.31 26.02
C LYS A 285 11.18 -6.50 26.69
N GLU A 286 11.82 -7.36 25.90
CA GLU A 286 12.56 -8.51 26.40
C GLU A 286 13.73 -8.05 27.29
N TYR A 287 14.56 -7.11 26.81
CA TYR A 287 15.65 -6.49 27.58
C TYR A 287 15.18 -5.99 28.95
N TRP A 288 14.07 -5.25 29.00
CA TRP A 288 13.54 -4.74 30.27
C TRP A 288 12.97 -5.84 31.16
N SER A 289 12.34 -6.86 30.58
CA SER A 289 11.77 -7.98 31.33
C SER A 289 12.82 -8.89 31.96
N THR A 290 13.97 -9.05 31.30
CA THR A 290 15.10 -9.87 31.78
C THR A 290 16.10 -9.07 32.61
N GLY A 291 15.91 -7.75 32.74
CA GLY A 291 16.89 -6.88 33.39
C GLY A 291 18.21 -6.79 32.62
N GLY A 292 18.18 -7.00 31.30
CA GLY A 292 19.34 -7.02 30.42
C GLY A 292 20.10 -8.34 30.39
N ASP A 293 19.60 -9.40 31.05
CA ASP A 293 20.22 -10.73 30.95
C ASP A 293 20.09 -11.27 29.51
N GLY A 294 21.20 -11.77 28.97
CA GLY A 294 21.34 -12.20 27.57
C GLY A 294 21.58 -11.08 26.55
N PHE A 295 21.63 -9.80 26.98
CA PHE A 295 21.90 -8.67 26.10
C PHE A 295 23.31 -8.11 26.30
N GLU A 296 24.02 -7.88 25.20
CA GLU A 296 25.31 -7.19 25.22
C GLU A 296 25.09 -5.71 24.89
N TRP A 297 25.53 -4.82 25.77
CA TRP A 297 25.52 -3.40 25.48
C TRP A 297 26.58 -3.10 24.42
N VAL A 298 26.12 -2.64 23.26
CA VAL A 298 26.98 -2.19 22.18
C VAL A 298 27.13 -0.67 22.30
N GLU A 299 28.36 -0.22 22.49
CA GLU A 299 28.66 1.21 22.42
C GLU A 299 28.32 1.76 21.02
N PRO A 300 27.72 2.97 20.91
CA PRO A 300 27.24 3.54 19.64
C PRO A 300 28.32 3.73 18.56
N ASP A 301 29.60 3.74 18.95
CA ASP A 301 30.73 4.08 18.08
C ASP A 301 31.40 2.84 17.46
N ARG A 302 30.99 1.62 17.85
CA ARG A 302 31.53 0.39 17.24
C ARG A 302 30.95 0.20 15.85
N ASP A 303 31.83 0.12 14.85
CA ASP A 303 31.47 -0.13 13.45
C ASP A 303 30.82 -1.53 13.33
N PRO A 304 29.67 -1.68 12.65
CA PRO A 304 29.06 -2.98 12.35
C PRO A 304 30.03 -4.03 11.79
N VAL A 305 31.09 -3.60 11.10
CA VAL A 305 32.12 -4.49 10.57
C VAL A 305 32.94 -5.17 11.68
N GLU A 306 33.24 -4.48 12.78
CA GLU A 306 34.01 -5.06 13.90
C GLU A 306 33.26 -6.23 14.56
N PHE A 307 31.92 -6.20 14.57
CA PHE A 307 31.09 -7.30 15.08
C PHE A 307 31.19 -8.56 14.22
N LEU A 308 31.21 -8.41 12.90
CA LEU A 308 31.37 -9.54 11.99
C LEU A 308 32.73 -10.21 12.17
N GLU A 309 33.77 -9.42 12.44
CA GLU A 309 35.11 -9.95 12.71
C GLU A 309 35.18 -10.68 14.06
N ILE A 310 34.53 -10.16 15.10
CA ILE A 310 34.46 -10.82 16.42
C ILE A 310 33.63 -12.11 16.34
N ALA A 311 32.49 -12.09 15.64
CA ALA A 311 31.64 -13.26 15.45
C ALA A 311 32.34 -14.36 14.63
N ALA A 312 33.06 -13.97 13.56
CA ALA A 312 33.87 -14.89 12.77
C ALA A 312 34.98 -15.53 13.62
N LYS A 313 35.69 -14.74 14.43
CA LYS A 313 36.72 -15.26 15.34
C LYS A 313 36.16 -16.22 16.40
N LYS A 314 34.98 -15.93 16.97
CA LYS A 314 34.32 -16.85 17.92
C LYS A 314 33.98 -18.18 17.27
N LEU A 315 33.46 -18.16 16.04
CA LEU A 315 33.16 -19.37 15.26
C LEU A 315 34.42 -20.17 14.93
N GLU A 316 35.54 -19.52 14.65
CA GLU A 316 36.83 -20.20 14.43
C GLU A 316 37.40 -20.85 15.69
N THR A 317 37.09 -20.31 16.88
CA THR A 317 37.55 -20.89 18.16
C THR A 317 36.65 -22.01 18.70
N GLU A 318 35.45 -22.18 18.16
CA GLU A 318 34.49 -23.23 18.56
C GLU A 318 34.50 -24.47 17.65
N VAL A 319 35.38 -24.50 16.63
CA VAL A 319 35.63 -25.66 15.74
C VAL A 319 36.92 -26.38 16.13
#